data_AF-A0A2G4G4W2-F1
#
_entry.id   AF-A0A2G4G4W2-F1
#
_cell.length_a   1.000
_cell.length_b   1.000
_cell.length_c   1.000
_cell.angle_alpha   90.00
_cell.angle_beta   90.00
_cell.angle_gamma   90.00
#
_symmetry.space_group_name_H-M   'P 1'
#
loop_
_entity.id
_entity.type
_entity.pdbx_description
1 polymer ?
#
loop_
_entity_poly.entity_id
_entity_poly.type
_entity_poly.pdbx_seq_one_letter_code
_entity_poly.pdbx_strand_id
1 'polypeptide(L)'
;MKSFFNLCSLGFLFSWCSAEPLKEILVWDGAAPLETLTPQPGADPRGVVSAEGRRSDVFSPTFVPWPAARPNSPVVIVCPGGGYNKLAEQHEGDAVAKRLNDLGCTALVLRYRVPRRSENTPWVQPLLDLRKTLEIARARAVEWNGDVARIPADTTKRCPKYEAKFAEYGLPVEIFSYISWRESRCNPKAENWTLNANGTSD
;
A
#
# COMPACT_ATOMS: atom_id res chain seq x y z
N MET A 1 -54.27 27.45 22.60
CA MET A 1 -53.74 26.33 21.80
C MET A 1 -52.32 26.68 21.37
N LYS A 2 -51.30 26.09 21.99
CA LYS A 2 -49.89 26.31 21.66
C LYS A 2 -49.46 25.18 20.72
N SER A 3 -49.23 25.50 19.45
CA SER A 3 -48.77 24.55 18.45
C SER A 3 -47.27 24.33 18.64
N PHE A 4 -46.86 23.13 19.05
CA PHE A 4 -45.46 22.70 19.07
C PHE A 4 -45.12 22.10 17.71
N PHE A 5 -44.30 22.79 16.93
CA PHE A 5 -43.67 22.25 15.72
C PHE A 5 -42.50 21.38 16.16
N ASN A 6 -42.63 20.06 16.01
CA ASN A 6 -41.58 19.11 16.33
C ASN A 6 -40.65 19.00 15.10
N LEU A 7 -39.49 19.64 15.17
CA LEU A 7 -38.46 19.57 14.14
C LEU A 7 -37.77 18.21 14.26
N CYS A 8 -38.18 17.26 13.42
CA CYS A 8 -37.57 15.94 13.37
C CYS A 8 -36.21 16.04 12.65
N SER A 9 -35.15 16.19 13.43
CA SER A 9 -33.77 16.19 12.95
C SER A 9 -33.43 14.83 12.33
N LEU A 10 -33.45 14.74 11.00
CA LEU A 10 -32.96 13.57 10.25
C LEU A 10 -31.43 13.51 10.40
N GLY A 11 -30.96 12.81 11.43
CA GLY A 11 -29.54 12.50 11.59
C GLY A 11 -29.09 11.55 10.50
N PHE A 12 -28.36 12.04 9.49
CA PHE A 12 -27.62 11.21 8.55
C PHE A 12 -26.51 10.50 9.34
N LEU A 13 -26.77 9.27 9.77
CA LEU A 13 -25.75 8.36 10.25
C LEU A 13 -24.84 8.02 9.06
N PHE A 14 -23.72 8.73 8.92
CA PHE A 14 -22.63 8.30 8.05
C PHE A 14 -22.06 7.01 8.65
N SER A 15 -22.58 5.87 8.19
CA SER A 15 -21.96 4.58 8.45
C SER A 15 -20.60 4.60 7.77
N TRP A 16 -19.55 4.72 8.58
CA TRP A 16 -18.17 4.64 8.13
C TRP A 16 -17.85 3.17 7.87
N CYS A 17 -18.30 2.65 6.74
CA CYS A 17 -17.93 1.31 6.30
C CYS A 17 -16.45 1.36 5.91
N SER A 18 -15.56 0.85 6.75
CA SER A 18 -14.22 0.50 6.30
C SER A 18 -14.39 -0.48 5.14
N ALA A 19 -13.83 -0.16 3.98
CA ALA A 19 -13.89 -1.04 2.84
C ALA A 19 -13.00 -2.26 3.10
N GLU A 20 -13.63 -3.44 3.05
CA GLU A 20 -12.96 -4.73 3.13
C GLU A 20 -12.02 -4.94 1.93
N PRO A 21 -10.97 -5.77 2.07
CA PRO A 21 -10.13 -6.13 0.95
C PRO A 21 -10.92 -6.84 -0.15
N LEU A 22 -10.60 -6.53 -1.40
CA LEU A 22 -11.13 -7.24 -2.56
C LEU A 22 -10.35 -8.52 -2.82
N LYS A 23 -10.85 -9.32 -3.77
CA LYS A 23 -10.17 -10.53 -4.22
C LYS A 23 -8.76 -10.20 -4.73
N GLU A 24 -7.81 -11.04 -4.37
CA GLU A 24 -6.45 -10.97 -4.89
C GLU A 24 -6.40 -11.09 -6.42
N ILE A 25 -5.45 -10.38 -7.02
CA ILE A 25 -5.25 -10.31 -8.47
C ILE A 25 -3.81 -10.74 -8.79
N LEU A 26 -3.65 -11.58 -9.81
CA LEU A 26 -2.33 -11.96 -10.33
C LEU A 26 -1.64 -10.76 -10.96
N VAL A 27 -0.34 -10.60 -10.68
CA VAL A 27 0.49 -9.55 -11.29
C VAL A 27 0.83 -9.92 -12.74
N TRP A 28 1.05 -11.20 -13.03
CA TRP A 28 1.41 -11.71 -14.35
C TRP A 28 0.34 -12.66 -14.87
N ASP A 29 0.02 -12.55 -16.16
CA ASP A 29 -0.78 -13.54 -16.87
C ASP A 29 0.17 -14.66 -17.33
N GLY A 30 0.32 -15.67 -16.48
CA GLY A 30 1.29 -16.77 -16.64
C GLY A 30 2.59 -16.58 -15.85
N ALA A 31 3.68 -17.09 -16.39
CA ALA A 31 4.98 -17.09 -15.70
C ALA A 31 5.56 -15.67 -15.60
N ALA A 32 6.00 -15.30 -14.40
CA ALA A 32 6.69 -14.03 -14.17
C ALA A 32 8.06 -14.02 -14.88
N PRO A 33 8.48 -12.89 -15.46
CA PRO A 33 9.75 -12.80 -16.18
C PRO A 33 10.94 -12.93 -15.22
N LEU A 34 12.05 -13.46 -15.74
CA LEU A 34 13.31 -13.66 -15.01
C LEU A 34 13.17 -14.49 -13.72
N GLU A 35 12.25 -15.45 -13.71
CA GLU A 35 12.23 -16.47 -12.67
C GLU A 35 13.41 -17.44 -12.86
N THR A 36 14.12 -17.73 -11.77
CA THR A 36 15.32 -18.57 -11.77
C THR A 36 15.23 -19.70 -10.76
N LEU A 37 14.24 -19.66 -9.86
CA LEU A 37 13.97 -20.72 -8.91
C LEU A 37 12.74 -21.51 -9.37
N THR A 38 12.65 -22.77 -8.92
CA THR A 38 11.49 -23.62 -9.17
C THR A 38 10.71 -23.80 -7.88
N PRO A 39 9.38 -23.62 -7.87
CA PRO A 39 8.57 -23.92 -6.70
C PRO A 39 8.63 -25.41 -6.37
N GLN A 40 8.45 -25.74 -5.08
CA GLN A 40 8.36 -27.14 -4.67
C GLN A 40 7.16 -27.82 -5.36
N PRO A 41 7.30 -29.08 -5.82
CA PRO A 41 6.19 -29.79 -6.44
C PRO A 41 4.96 -29.84 -5.52
N GLY A 42 3.80 -29.42 -6.04
CA GLY A 42 2.54 -29.39 -5.30
C GLY A 42 2.36 -28.21 -4.34
N ALA A 43 3.34 -27.31 -4.21
CA ALA A 43 3.18 -26.08 -3.44
C ALA A 43 2.28 -25.06 -4.17
N ASP A 44 1.53 -24.25 -3.42
CA ASP A 44 0.82 -23.11 -3.99
C ASP A 44 1.86 -22.06 -4.43
N PRO A 45 1.95 -21.72 -5.73
CA PRO A 45 2.94 -20.76 -6.21
C PRO A 45 2.66 -19.33 -5.71
N ARG A 46 1.49 -19.04 -5.13
CA ARG A 46 1.20 -17.77 -4.46
C ARG A 46 1.79 -17.71 -3.03
N GLY A 47 2.48 -18.76 -2.61
CA GLY A 47 3.18 -18.81 -1.33
C GLY A 47 2.32 -19.28 -0.16
N VAL A 48 3.00 -19.54 0.96
CA VAL A 48 2.41 -20.07 2.20
C VAL A 48 2.48 -19.01 3.28
N VAL A 49 1.41 -18.88 4.06
CA VAL A 49 1.34 -17.92 5.19
C VAL A 49 1.58 -18.66 6.50
N SER A 50 2.54 -18.20 7.30
CA SER A 50 2.83 -18.73 8.63
C SER A 50 1.80 -18.26 9.67
N ALA A 51 1.81 -18.86 10.85
CA ALA A 51 0.95 -18.44 11.97
C ALA A 51 1.20 -16.98 12.40
N GLU A 52 2.42 -16.48 12.21
CA GLU A 52 2.82 -15.09 12.48
C GLU A 52 2.49 -14.14 11.32
N GLY A 53 1.70 -14.58 10.35
CA GLY A 53 1.24 -13.73 9.25
C GLY A 53 2.32 -13.37 8.23
N ARG A 54 3.34 -14.23 8.10
CA ARG A 54 4.43 -14.04 7.14
C ARG A 54 4.23 -14.93 5.93
N ARG A 55 4.33 -14.38 4.72
CA ARG A 55 4.24 -15.16 3.47
C ARG A 55 5.63 -15.52 2.93
N SER A 56 5.86 -16.77 2.60
CA SER A 56 7.08 -17.25 1.92
C SER A 56 6.75 -17.92 0.58
N ASP A 57 7.78 -18.22 -0.21
CA ASP A 57 7.68 -19.07 -1.41
C ASP A 57 6.69 -18.55 -2.46
N VAL A 58 6.74 -17.24 -2.72
CA VAL A 58 5.95 -16.58 -3.74
C VAL A 58 6.68 -16.66 -5.08
N PHE A 59 6.08 -17.39 -6.03
CA PHE A 59 6.52 -17.53 -7.42
C PHE A 59 5.52 -16.90 -8.40
N SER A 60 4.23 -16.91 -8.06
CA SER A 60 3.15 -16.21 -8.74
C SER A 60 2.73 -15.01 -7.90
N PRO A 61 3.36 -13.83 -8.11
CA PRO A 61 3.07 -12.65 -7.30
C PRO A 61 1.64 -12.18 -7.55
N THR A 62 1.00 -11.72 -6.47
CA THR A 62 -0.37 -11.19 -6.46
C THR A 62 -0.39 -9.83 -5.78
N PHE A 63 -1.47 -9.08 -5.95
CA PHE A 63 -1.77 -7.96 -5.08
C PHE A 63 -3.22 -7.99 -4.62
N VAL A 64 -3.48 -7.43 -3.45
CA VAL A 64 -4.83 -7.31 -2.87
C VAL A 64 -5.24 -5.84 -2.90
N PRO A 65 -6.30 -5.47 -3.64
CA PRO A 65 -6.84 -4.13 -3.57
C PRO A 65 -7.62 -3.89 -2.27
N TRP A 66 -7.31 -2.79 -1.61
CA TRP A 66 -8.03 -2.22 -0.47
C TRP A 66 -8.61 -0.88 -0.92
N PRO A 67 -9.89 -0.82 -1.31
CA PRO A 67 -10.49 0.39 -1.88
C PRO A 67 -10.60 1.51 -0.85
N ALA A 68 -10.41 2.75 -1.26
CA ALA A 68 -10.81 3.88 -0.42
C ALA A 68 -12.34 4.00 -0.33
N ALA A 69 -12.83 4.62 0.74
CA ALA A 69 -14.25 4.93 0.92
C ALA A 69 -14.78 5.97 -0.09
N ARG A 70 -13.91 6.76 -0.73
CA ARG A 70 -14.29 7.82 -1.68
C ARG A 70 -13.61 7.61 -3.02
N PRO A 71 -14.30 7.90 -4.15
CA PRO A 71 -13.68 7.86 -5.47
C PRO A 71 -12.61 8.93 -5.63
N ASN A 72 -11.71 8.73 -6.60
CA ASN A 72 -10.57 9.60 -6.91
C ASN A 72 -9.60 9.76 -5.73
N SER A 73 -9.47 8.72 -4.91
CA SER A 73 -8.56 8.69 -3.78
C SER A 73 -7.13 8.37 -4.22
N PRO A 74 -6.08 8.92 -3.59
CA PRO A 74 -4.70 8.56 -3.88
C PRO A 74 -4.46 7.05 -3.77
N VAL A 75 -3.70 6.47 -4.70
CA VAL A 75 -3.31 5.06 -4.67
C VAL A 75 -1.93 4.90 -4.06
N VAL A 76 -1.77 3.94 -3.15
CA VAL A 76 -0.48 3.55 -2.56
C VAL A 76 -0.27 2.05 -2.76
N ILE A 77 0.84 1.66 -3.40
CA ILE A 77 1.26 0.26 -3.45
C ILE A 77 2.08 -0.02 -2.19
N VAL A 78 1.61 -0.97 -1.37
CA VAL A 78 2.26 -1.41 -0.15
C VAL A 78 3.11 -2.65 -0.48
N CYS A 79 4.40 -2.57 -0.22
CA CYS A 79 5.33 -3.69 -0.38
C CYS A 79 5.76 -4.14 1.02
N PRO A 80 5.21 -5.24 1.57
CA PRO A 80 5.61 -5.73 2.88
C PRO A 80 7.11 -6.04 2.91
N GLY A 81 7.79 -5.78 4.01
CA GLY A 81 9.20 -6.07 4.22
C GLY A 81 9.46 -7.54 4.53
N GLY A 82 10.58 -7.82 5.21
CA GLY A 82 11.12 -9.16 5.39
C GLY A 82 12.40 -9.45 4.58
N GLY A 83 13.04 -8.38 4.07
CA GLY A 83 14.37 -8.43 3.47
C GLY A 83 14.46 -9.34 2.25
N TYR A 84 13.41 -9.38 1.42
CA TYR A 84 13.29 -10.25 0.25
C TYR A 84 13.31 -11.76 0.52
N ASN A 85 13.33 -12.21 1.77
CA ASN A 85 13.29 -13.63 2.11
C ASN A 85 11.87 -14.14 2.34
N LYS A 86 11.01 -13.26 2.83
CA LYS A 86 9.60 -13.47 3.13
C LYS A 86 8.91 -12.12 3.14
N LEU A 87 7.58 -12.14 3.22
CA LEU A 87 6.76 -10.95 3.34
C LEU A 87 6.19 -10.87 4.74
N ALA A 88 6.40 -9.75 5.40
CA ALA A 88 5.73 -9.34 6.64
C ALA A 88 4.24 -9.00 6.41
N GLU A 89 3.51 -9.87 5.71
CA GLU A 89 2.25 -9.54 5.05
C GLU A 89 1.17 -8.97 5.96
N GLN A 90 0.92 -9.57 7.13
CA GLN A 90 -0.14 -9.07 8.00
C GLN A 90 0.19 -7.69 8.61
N HIS A 91 1.38 -7.53 9.19
CA HIS A 91 1.74 -6.32 9.95
C HIS A 91 2.23 -5.18 9.07
N GLU A 92 2.99 -5.46 8.01
CA GLU A 92 3.52 -4.46 7.08
C GLU A 92 2.72 -4.36 5.77
N GLY A 93 1.78 -5.29 5.52
CA GLY A 93 0.84 -5.24 4.41
C GLY A 93 -0.55 -4.83 4.86
N ASP A 94 -1.35 -5.78 5.34
CA ASP A 94 -2.78 -5.60 5.61
C ASP A 94 -3.06 -4.51 6.66
N ALA A 95 -2.31 -4.50 7.76
CA ALA A 95 -2.46 -3.46 8.80
C ALA A 95 -2.10 -2.06 8.27
N VAL A 96 -1.11 -1.97 7.38
CA VAL A 96 -0.72 -0.71 6.72
C VAL A 96 -1.81 -0.28 5.73
N ALA A 97 -2.34 -1.20 4.93
CA ALA A 97 -3.42 -0.93 3.99
C ALA A 97 -4.67 -0.41 4.71
N LYS A 98 -5.05 -1.02 5.84
CA LYS A 98 -6.15 -0.54 6.68
C LYS A 98 -5.91 0.91 7.15
N ARG A 99 -4.71 1.21 7.66
CA ARG A 99 -4.36 2.58 8.11
C ARG A 99 -4.42 3.58 6.95
N LEU A 100 -3.99 3.19 5.76
CA LEU A 100 -4.06 4.03 4.55
C LEU A 100 -5.50 4.28 4.10
N ASN A 101 -6.37 3.28 4.19
CA ASN A 101 -7.81 3.43 3.95
C ASN A 101 -8.45 4.43 4.93
N ASP A 102 -8.09 4.34 6.22
CA ASP A 102 -8.57 5.28 7.26
C ASP A 102 -8.11 6.73 6.96
N LEU A 103 -6.99 6.90 6.24
CA LEU A 103 -6.49 8.18 5.73
C LEU A 103 -7.08 8.59 4.37
N GLY A 104 -7.98 7.79 3.81
CA GLY A 104 -8.66 8.06 2.54
C GLY A 104 -7.84 7.74 1.29
N CYS A 105 -6.88 6.81 1.38
CA CYS A 105 -6.14 6.29 0.23
C CYS A 105 -6.67 4.92 -0.17
N THR A 106 -6.55 4.57 -1.45
CA THR A 106 -6.68 3.18 -1.91
C THR A 106 -5.32 2.52 -1.75
N ALA A 107 -5.25 1.38 -1.08
CA ALA A 107 -4.00 0.63 -0.92
C ALA A 107 -4.00 -0.63 -1.79
N LEU A 108 -2.86 -0.96 -2.40
CA LEU A 108 -2.64 -2.21 -3.13
C LEU A 108 -1.51 -2.98 -2.44
N VAL A 109 -1.84 -4.03 -1.68
CA VAL A 109 -0.83 -4.83 -0.97
C VAL A 109 -0.20 -5.81 -1.96
N LEU A 110 1.04 -5.54 -2.37
CA LEU A 110 1.78 -6.38 -3.30
C LEU A 110 2.49 -7.52 -2.57
N ARG A 111 2.10 -8.74 -2.89
CA ARG A 111 2.81 -9.98 -2.52
C ARG A 111 3.80 -10.31 -3.62
N TYR A 112 4.95 -9.65 -3.59
CA TYR A 112 6.01 -9.84 -4.58
C TYR A 112 6.78 -11.15 -4.37
N ARG A 113 7.54 -11.54 -5.40
CA ARG A 113 8.32 -12.78 -5.39
C ARG A 113 9.36 -12.82 -4.27
N VAL A 114 9.27 -13.86 -3.42
CA VAL A 114 10.22 -14.25 -2.37
C VAL A 114 10.38 -15.79 -2.36
N PRO A 115 11.49 -16.38 -1.91
CA PRO A 115 12.71 -15.71 -1.42
C PRO A 115 13.48 -15.04 -2.55
N ARG A 116 14.52 -14.28 -2.21
CA ARG A 116 15.41 -13.63 -3.17
C ARG A 116 15.98 -14.66 -4.16
N ARG A 117 16.05 -14.28 -5.43
CA ARG A 117 16.62 -15.12 -6.50
C ARG A 117 18.14 -14.95 -6.64
N SER A 118 18.68 -13.90 -6.02
CA SER A 118 20.09 -13.50 -6.06
C SER A 118 20.45 -12.81 -4.74
N GLU A 119 21.63 -13.11 -4.19
CA GLU A 119 22.15 -12.41 -3.01
C GLU A 119 22.64 -10.99 -3.34
N ASN A 120 23.23 -10.82 -4.53
CA ASN A 120 23.81 -9.55 -4.95
C ASN A 120 22.76 -8.58 -5.49
N THR A 121 21.67 -9.12 -6.05
CA THR A 121 20.62 -8.35 -6.73
C THR A 121 19.21 -8.80 -6.33
N PRO A 122 18.88 -8.89 -5.02
CA PRO A 122 17.62 -9.45 -4.53
C PRO A 122 16.37 -8.67 -4.98
N TRP A 123 16.54 -7.42 -5.41
CA TRP A 123 15.46 -6.53 -5.82
C TRP A 123 14.96 -6.74 -7.25
N VAL A 124 15.65 -7.50 -8.11
CA VAL A 124 15.34 -7.56 -9.56
C VAL A 124 13.92 -8.07 -9.81
N GLN A 125 13.55 -9.23 -9.29
CA GLN A 125 12.22 -9.83 -9.46
C GLN A 125 11.13 -9.01 -8.75
N PRO A 126 11.27 -8.62 -7.46
CA PRO A 126 10.32 -7.74 -6.79
C PRO A 126 10.07 -6.41 -7.52
N LEU A 127 11.11 -5.80 -8.10
CA LEU A 127 10.98 -4.54 -8.83
C LEU A 127 10.17 -4.71 -10.12
N LEU A 128 10.33 -5.83 -10.82
CA LEU A 128 9.50 -6.15 -11.99
C LEU A 128 8.04 -6.37 -11.59
N ASP A 129 7.80 -7.06 -10.48
CA ASP A 129 6.46 -7.29 -9.95
C ASP A 129 5.78 -5.97 -9.54
N LEU A 130 6.53 -5.08 -8.89
CA LEU A 130 6.07 -3.74 -8.55
C LEU A 130 5.77 -2.91 -9.80
N ARG A 131 6.66 -2.93 -10.79
CA ARG A 131 6.45 -2.22 -12.05
C ARG A 131 5.17 -2.69 -12.76
N LYS A 132 4.95 -4.00 -12.83
CA LYS A 132 3.75 -4.56 -13.45
C LYS A 132 2.49 -4.25 -12.65
N THR A 133 2.56 -4.29 -11.32
CA THR A 133 1.45 -3.87 -10.45
C THR A 133 1.10 -2.39 -10.67
N LEU A 134 2.09 -1.52 -10.82
CA LEU A 134 1.88 -0.10 -11.16
C LEU A 134 1.23 0.09 -12.53
N GLU A 135 1.62 -0.70 -13.53
CA GLU A 135 0.98 -0.71 -14.85
C GLU A 135 -0.50 -1.08 -14.74
N ILE A 136 -0.81 -2.17 -14.01
CA ILE A 136 -2.19 -2.61 -13.76
C ILE A 136 -2.96 -1.53 -13.00
N ALA A 137 -2.36 -0.92 -11.97
CA ALA A 137 -2.98 0.15 -11.20
C ALA A 137 -3.32 1.35 -12.07
N ARG A 138 -2.42 1.77 -12.97
CA ARG A 138 -2.70 2.87 -13.91
C ARG A 138 -3.89 2.58 -14.82
N ALA A 139 -4.10 1.32 -15.19
CA ALA A 139 -5.22 0.92 -16.05
C ALA A 139 -6.54 0.73 -15.28
N ARG A 140 -6.48 0.33 -14.00
CA ARG A 140 -7.64 -0.21 -13.28
C ARG A 140 -7.98 0.48 -11.96
N ALA A 141 -7.21 1.46 -11.50
CA ALA A 141 -7.39 2.07 -10.18
C ALA A 141 -8.80 2.60 -9.92
N VAL A 142 -9.51 3.06 -10.96
CA VAL A 142 -10.89 3.53 -10.86
C VAL A 142 -11.83 2.43 -10.32
N GLU A 143 -11.57 1.15 -10.62
CA GLU A 143 -12.32 0.00 -10.08
C GLU A 143 -12.23 -0.10 -8.55
N TRP A 144 -11.21 0.50 -7.95
CA TRP A 144 -10.93 0.47 -6.52
C TRP A 144 -11.00 1.86 -5.89
N ASN A 145 -11.80 2.76 -6.48
CA ASN A 145 -11.95 4.17 -6.08
C ASN A 145 -10.66 5.00 -6.13
N GLY A 146 -9.62 4.47 -6.78
CA GLY A 146 -8.29 5.06 -6.81
C GLY A 146 -8.03 5.95 -8.02
N ASP A 147 -7.15 6.94 -7.83
CA ASP A 147 -6.53 7.75 -8.86
C ASP A 147 -5.00 7.77 -8.61
N VAL A 148 -4.26 7.17 -9.54
CA VAL A 148 -2.80 7.05 -9.47
C VAL A 148 -2.05 8.37 -9.70
N ALA A 149 -2.72 9.39 -10.24
CA ALA A 149 -2.18 10.73 -10.42
C ALA A 149 -2.56 11.66 -9.27
N ARG A 150 -3.45 11.23 -8.37
CA ARG A 150 -3.95 12.08 -7.30
C ARG A 150 -2.89 12.33 -6.24
N ILE A 151 -2.55 13.59 -6.08
CA ILE A 151 -1.82 14.11 -4.92
C ILE A 151 -2.84 14.83 -4.04
N PRO A 152 -2.81 14.67 -2.71
CA PRO A 152 -3.62 15.49 -1.83
C PRO A 152 -3.37 16.99 -2.09
N ALA A 153 -4.43 17.73 -2.39
CA ALA A 153 -4.35 19.15 -2.77
C ALA A 153 -3.98 20.09 -1.60
N ASP A 154 -3.99 19.57 -0.38
CA ASP A 154 -3.68 20.30 0.84
C ASP A 154 -2.16 20.57 0.92
N THR A 155 -1.74 21.75 0.50
CA THR A 155 -0.34 22.17 0.49
C THR A 155 0.26 22.32 1.88
N THR A 156 -0.56 22.36 2.95
CA THR A 156 -0.05 22.33 4.33
C THR A 156 0.50 20.94 4.71
N LYS A 157 0.17 19.92 3.92
CA LYS A 157 0.63 18.53 4.07
C LYS A 157 1.83 18.23 3.19
N ARG A 158 2.70 19.22 2.99
CA ARG A 158 3.95 19.13 2.23
C ARG A 158 5.14 19.52 3.11
N CYS A 159 6.33 19.20 2.65
CA CYS A 159 7.60 19.61 3.22
C CYS A 159 8.39 20.53 2.27
N PRO A 160 8.00 21.81 2.12
CA PRO A 160 8.67 22.75 1.21
C PRO A 160 10.19 22.78 1.33
N LYS A 161 10.73 22.63 2.55
CA LYS A 161 12.18 22.60 2.81
C LYS A 161 12.94 21.47 2.12
N TYR A 162 12.27 20.41 1.66
CA TYR A 162 12.89 19.28 0.95
C TYR A 162 12.64 19.29 -0.55
N GLU A 163 11.76 20.17 -1.04
CA GLU A 163 11.29 20.12 -2.42
C GLU A 163 12.39 20.43 -3.44
N ALA A 164 13.26 21.39 -3.12
CA ALA A 164 14.44 21.67 -3.94
C ALA A 164 15.34 20.43 -4.06
N LYS A 165 15.51 19.67 -2.97
CA LYS A 165 16.29 18.44 -2.96
C LYS A 165 15.62 17.33 -3.76
N PHE A 166 14.29 17.18 -3.66
CA PHE A 166 13.57 16.21 -4.50
C PHE A 166 13.70 16.55 -5.99
N ALA A 167 13.61 17.84 -6.35
CA ALA A 167 13.81 18.29 -7.72
C ALA A 167 15.24 18.01 -8.22
N GLU A 168 16.26 18.23 -7.38
CA GLU A 168 17.66 17.92 -7.68
C GLU A 168 17.86 16.45 -8.09
N TYR A 169 17.16 15.52 -7.43
CA TYR A 169 17.22 14.09 -7.75
C TYR A 169 16.20 13.64 -8.82
N GLY A 170 15.50 14.57 -9.47
CA GLY A 170 14.48 14.25 -10.48
C GLY A 170 13.25 13.52 -9.92
N LEU A 171 12.98 13.65 -8.62
CA LEU A 171 11.84 13.03 -7.97
C LEU A 171 10.57 13.87 -8.17
N PRO A 172 9.38 13.27 -8.28
CA PRO A 172 8.10 13.99 -8.31
C PRO A 172 7.90 14.80 -7.02
N VAL A 173 8.23 16.09 -7.08
CA VAL A 173 8.38 16.99 -5.93
C VAL A 173 7.17 16.96 -5.01
N GLU A 174 5.98 17.12 -5.55
CA GLU A 174 4.75 17.21 -4.76
C GLU A 174 4.42 15.90 -4.04
N ILE A 175 4.65 14.76 -4.70
CA ILE A 175 4.42 13.43 -4.14
C ILE A 175 5.41 13.16 -3.02
N PHE A 176 6.70 13.36 -3.27
CA PHE A 176 7.75 13.09 -2.28
C PHE A 176 7.68 14.06 -1.08
N SER A 177 7.24 15.30 -1.33
CA SER A 177 6.94 16.28 -0.30
C SER A 177 5.77 15.85 0.59
N TYR A 178 4.68 15.36 -0.01
CA TYR A 178 3.55 14.80 0.73
C TYR A 178 3.93 13.54 1.52
N ILE A 179 4.66 12.60 0.91
CA ILE A 179 5.16 11.39 1.59
C ILE A 179 6.01 11.78 2.78
N SER A 180 6.94 12.72 2.62
CA SER A 180 7.78 13.18 3.73
C SER A 180 6.98 13.80 4.87
N TRP A 181 5.92 14.55 4.56
CA TRP A 181 5.05 15.10 5.59
C TRP A 181 4.24 14.00 6.30
N ARG A 182 3.75 13.02 5.55
CA ARG A 182 2.99 11.88 6.07
C ARG A 182 3.85 11.02 7.00
N GLU A 183 5.06 10.67 6.56
CA GLU A 183 5.96 9.75 7.26
C GLU A 183 6.64 10.39 8.47
N SER A 184 7.08 11.64 8.35
CA SER A 184 7.93 12.26 9.37
C SER A 184 7.46 13.61 9.87
N ARG A 185 6.33 14.14 9.39
CA ARG A 185 5.96 15.56 9.61
C ARG A 185 7.09 16.50 9.21
N CYS A 186 7.81 16.15 8.15
CA CYS A 186 9.01 16.85 7.69
C CYS A 186 10.15 16.85 8.71
N ASN A 187 10.19 15.94 9.68
CA ASN A 187 11.30 15.85 10.62
C ASN A 187 12.46 15.06 9.98
N PRO A 188 13.64 15.68 9.75
CA PRO A 188 14.79 14.97 9.17
C PRO A 188 15.39 13.93 10.13
N LYS A 189 15.01 13.98 11.42
CA LYS A 189 15.47 13.07 12.47
C LYS A 189 14.41 12.01 12.83
N ALA A 190 13.34 11.89 12.03
CA ALA A 190 12.39 10.79 12.21
C ALA A 190 13.03 9.50 11.69
N GLU A 191 13.96 8.96 12.47
CA GLU A 191 14.46 7.60 12.30
C GLU A 191 13.53 6.68 13.09
N ASN A 192 12.90 5.70 12.42
CA ASN A 192 12.17 4.59 13.03
C ASN A 192 11.33 4.94 14.28
N TRP A 193 10.47 5.96 14.20
CA TRP A 193 9.39 6.06 15.16
C TRP A 193 8.37 4.99 14.83
N THR A 194 8.46 3.86 15.53
CA THR A 194 7.47 2.80 15.44
C THR A 194 6.08 3.36 15.71
N LEU A 195 5.20 3.30 14.72
CA LEU A 195 3.76 3.50 14.87
C LEU A 195 3.14 2.25 15.52
N ASN A 196 3.61 1.93 16.73
CA ASN A 196 2.97 0.99 17.63
C ASN A 196 2.28 1.80 18.73
N ALA A 197 0.97 1.59 18.93
CA ALA A 197 0.17 2.31 19.92
C ALA A 197 0.68 2.14 21.37
N ASN A 198 1.62 1.23 21.60
CA ASN A 198 2.22 0.91 22.89
C ASN A 198 3.72 1.27 23.03
N GLY A 199 4.32 1.95 22.04
CA GLY A 199 5.70 2.48 22.16
C GLY A 199 6.82 1.43 22.20
N THR A 200 6.63 0.24 21.64
CA THR A 200 7.70 -0.77 21.50
C THR A 200 8.22 -0.85 20.06
N SER A 201 9.50 -1.22 19.89
CA SER A 201 10.09 -1.55 18.59
C SER A 201 9.96 -3.03 18.28
N ASP A 202 9.95 -3.40 16.99
CA ASP A 202 10.38 -4.74 16.59
C ASP A 202 11.88 -4.95 16.89
#